data_AF-A0A7X6XCB3-F1
#
_entry.id   AF-A0A7X6XCB3-F1
#
_cell.length_a   1.000
_cell.length_b   1.000
_cell.length_c   1.000
_cell.angle_alpha   90.00
_cell.angle_beta   90.00
_cell.angle_gamma   90.00
#
_symmetry.space_group_name_H-M   'P 1'
#
loop_
_entity.id
_entity.type
_entity.pdbx_description
1 polymer ?
#
loop_
_entity_poly.entity_id
_entity_poly.type
_entity_poly.pdbx_seq_one_letter_code
_entity_poly.pdbx_strand_id
1 'polypeptide(L)'
;ILVTSYDVRIYNNDDSFIRLEKKMKHNNLTSKEQVLISKEIYCKIIEGKIDEITPREGLLQEFINNTRTRGLVPSIIVEYHRIAFTYPTSDVRITFDSNIQSGLYNYDLFDSKMPKYTVDEEGKQVLEVKYNEVLPLHIANLLNDIPSSREAVSKFAICRKIK
;
A
#
# COMPACT_ATOMS: atom_id res chain seq x y z
N ILE A 1 -7.16 -1.08 20.24
CA ILE A 1 -8.09 -1.05 19.08
C ILE A 1 -7.43 -1.82 17.95
N LEU A 2 -8.12 -2.81 17.37
CA LEU A 2 -7.68 -3.53 16.18
C LEU A 2 -8.11 -2.75 14.93
N VAL A 3 -7.15 -2.37 14.09
CA VAL A 3 -7.42 -1.70 12.81
C VAL A 3 -6.99 -2.63 11.68
N THR A 4 -7.89 -2.89 10.73
CA THR A 4 -7.61 -3.72 9.55
C THR A 4 -7.76 -2.89 8.28
N SER A 5 -6.77 -2.96 7.39
CA SER A 5 -6.85 -2.39 6.03
C SER A 5 -6.59 -3.47 4.98
N TYR A 6 -7.24 -3.33 3.83
CA TYR A 6 -7.02 -4.15 2.65
C TYR A 6 -6.55 -3.26 1.51
N ASP A 7 -5.51 -3.72 0.80
CA ASP A 7 -4.95 -3.04 -0.37
C ASP A 7 -4.86 -4.03 -1.53
N VAL A 8 -5.28 -3.63 -2.73
CA VAL A 8 -4.89 -4.32 -3.96
C VAL A 8 -3.73 -3.55 -4.58
N ARG A 9 -2.61 -4.21 -4.84
CA ARG A 9 -1.39 -3.61 -5.37
C ARG A 9 -0.96 -4.28 -6.67
N ILE A 10 -0.52 -3.44 -7.61
CA ILE A 10 0.22 -3.81 -8.82
C ILE A 10 1.54 -3.03 -8.86
N TYR A 11 2.44 -3.42 -9.76
CA TYR A 11 3.70 -2.73 -9.99
C TYR A 11 3.82 -2.40 -11.48
N ASN A 12 4.28 -1.20 -11.83
CA ASN A 12 4.59 -0.80 -13.20
C ASN A 12 3.46 -1.06 -14.22
N ASN A 13 2.19 -0.94 -13.80
CA ASN A 13 1.00 -1.27 -14.61
C ASN A 13 0.98 -2.72 -15.16
N ASP A 14 1.67 -3.64 -14.49
CA ASP A 14 1.75 -5.05 -14.85
C ASP A 14 0.60 -5.83 -14.20
N ASP A 15 -0.25 -6.46 -15.04
CA ASP A 15 -1.38 -7.28 -14.61
C ASP A 15 -1.02 -8.73 -14.29
N SER A 16 0.22 -9.15 -14.57
CA SER A 16 0.72 -10.48 -14.22
C SER A 16 0.95 -10.64 -12.72
N PHE A 17 1.05 -9.51 -11.99
CA PHE A 17 1.38 -9.49 -10.57
C PHE A 17 0.44 -8.59 -9.76
N ILE A 18 -0.78 -9.08 -9.54
CA ILE A 18 -1.77 -8.42 -8.68
C ILE A 18 -1.77 -9.06 -7.30
N ARG A 19 -1.59 -8.25 -6.27
CA ARG A 19 -1.51 -8.72 -4.88
C ARG A 19 -2.61 -8.09 -4.03
N LEU A 20 -3.40 -8.95 -3.39
CA LEU A 20 -4.25 -8.55 -2.27
C LEU A 20 -3.43 -8.61 -0.99
N GLU A 21 -3.31 -7.48 -0.30
CA GLU A 21 -2.61 -7.33 0.97
C GLU A 21 -3.61 -7.00 2.08
N LYS A 22 -3.42 -7.57 3.25
CA LYS A 22 -4.13 -7.22 4.48
C LYS A 22 -3.12 -6.79 5.52
N LYS A 23 -3.36 -5.65 6.15
CA LYS A 23 -2.57 -5.15 7.27
C LYS A 23 -3.46 -5.06 8.49
N MET A 24 -3.01 -5.66 9.59
CA MET A 24 -3.67 -5.55 10.89
C MET A 24 -2.74 -4.82 11.84
N LYS A 25 -3.27 -3.83 12.55
CA LYS A 25 -2.55 -3.11 13.60
C LYS A 25 -3.27 -3.28 14.92
N HIS A 26 -2.57 -3.78 15.91
CA HIS A 26 -3.04 -3.88 17.29
C HIS A 26 -1.99 -3.30 18.22
N ASN A 27 -2.26 -2.11 18.78
CA ASN A 27 -1.29 -1.32 19.54
C ASN A 27 0.00 -1.08 18.70
N ASN A 28 1.15 -1.54 19.20
CA ASN A 28 2.45 -1.42 18.53
C ASN A 28 2.75 -2.60 17.60
N LEU A 29 1.89 -3.62 17.56
CA LEU A 29 2.07 -4.79 16.71
C LEU A 29 1.39 -4.57 15.37
N THR A 30 2.11 -4.91 14.30
CA THR A 30 1.59 -4.91 12.93
C THR A 30 1.83 -6.28 12.33
N SER A 31 0.78 -6.90 11.79
CA SER A 31 0.91 -8.08 10.95
C SER A 31 0.47 -7.77 9.53
N LYS A 32 1.07 -8.48 8.58
CA LYS A 32 0.76 -8.37 7.16
C LYS A 32 0.57 -9.75 6.58
N GLU A 33 -0.54 -9.94 5.88
CA GLU A 33 -0.82 -11.10 5.07
C GLU A 33 -0.97 -10.66 3.61
N GLN A 34 -0.63 -11.53 2.66
CA GLN A 34 -0.77 -11.20 1.24
C GLN A 34 -0.99 -12.46 0.40
N VAL A 35 -1.75 -12.31 -0.69
CA VAL A 35 -2.01 -13.38 -1.65
C VAL A 35 -2.02 -12.80 -3.07
N LEU A 36 -1.54 -13.57 -4.05
CA LEU A 36 -1.71 -13.21 -5.45
C LEU A 36 -3.15 -13.48 -5.88
N ILE A 37 -3.70 -12.57 -6.69
CA ILE A 37 -5.02 -12.73 -7.31
C ILE A 37 -4.88 -12.60 -8.81
N SER A 38 -5.75 -13.26 -9.57
CA SER A 38 -5.79 -13.10 -11.01
C SER A 38 -6.43 -11.76 -11.40
N LYS A 39 -6.18 -11.32 -12.63
CA LYS A 39 -6.87 -10.18 -13.24
C LYS A 39 -8.39 -10.36 -13.26
N GLU A 40 -8.88 -11.58 -13.46
CA GLU A 40 -10.31 -11.90 -13.40
C GLU A 40 -10.91 -11.65 -12.01
N ILE A 41 -10.23 -12.11 -10.95
CA ILE A 41 -10.65 -11.86 -9.56
C ILE A 41 -10.65 -10.36 -9.29
N TYR A 42 -9.61 -9.65 -9.73
CA TYR A 42 -9.54 -8.19 -9.61
C TYR A 42 -10.74 -7.49 -10.27
N CYS A 43 -11.07 -7.85 -11.51
CA CYS A 43 -12.21 -7.26 -12.21
C CYS A 43 -13.54 -7.53 -11.47
N LYS A 44 -13.73 -8.74 -10.94
CA LYS A 44 -14.92 -9.03 -10.12
C LYS A 44 -14.97 -8.19 -8.83
N ILE A 45 -13.82 -7.91 -8.20
CA ILE A 45 -13.75 -7.01 -7.04
C ILE A 45 -14.16 -5.59 -7.41
N ILE A 46 -13.64 -5.05 -8.52
CA ILE A 46 -13.92 -3.65 -8.91
C ILE A 46 -15.35 -3.45 -9.40
N GLU A 47 -15.94 -4.46 -10.03
CA GLU A 47 -17.34 -4.47 -10.49
C GLU A 47 -18.34 -4.77 -9.36
N GLY A 48 -17.87 -5.08 -8.15
CA GLY A 48 -18.73 -5.44 -7.02
C GLY A 48 -19.34 -6.85 -7.12
N LYS A 49 -18.89 -7.69 -8.07
CA LYS A 49 -19.33 -9.07 -8.31
C LYS A 49 -18.64 -10.07 -7.39
N ILE A 50 -18.59 -9.76 -6.10
CA ILE A 50 -17.87 -10.53 -5.08
C ILE A 50 -18.43 -11.96 -4.96
N ASP A 51 -19.73 -12.14 -5.21
CA ASP A 51 -20.39 -13.45 -5.15
C ASP A 51 -20.05 -14.37 -6.32
N GLU A 52 -19.45 -13.84 -7.39
CA GLU A 52 -18.94 -14.62 -8.53
C GLU A 52 -17.49 -15.09 -8.34
N ILE A 53 -16.88 -14.77 -7.19
CA ILE A 53 -15.52 -15.19 -6.84
C ILE A 53 -15.63 -16.46 -6.00
N THR A 54 -15.06 -17.56 -6.47
CA THR A 54 -14.88 -18.78 -5.68
C THR A 54 -13.53 -18.69 -4.93
N PRO A 55 -13.53 -18.37 -3.62
CA PRO A 55 -12.28 -18.28 -2.89
C PRO A 55 -11.64 -19.65 -2.67
N ARG A 56 -10.31 -19.68 -2.65
CA ARG A 56 -9.55 -20.71 -1.93
C ARG A 56 -9.46 -20.33 -0.46
N GLU A 57 -9.15 -21.29 0.41
CA GLU A 57 -8.90 -21.02 1.82
C GLU A 57 -7.83 -19.93 2.02
N GLY A 58 -7.97 -19.15 3.11
CA GLY A 58 -7.03 -18.10 3.50
C GLY A 58 -7.50 -16.69 3.19
N LEU A 59 -6.55 -15.80 2.86
CA LEU A 59 -6.79 -14.35 2.84
C LEU A 59 -7.90 -13.90 1.88
N LEU A 60 -8.02 -14.51 0.70
CA LEU A 60 -9.06 -14.14 -0.26
C LEU A 60 -10.47 -14.47 0.28
N GLN A 61 -10.63 -15.62 0.92
CA GLN A 61 -11.89 -16.00 1.57
C GLN A 61 -12.25 -15.02 2.69
N GLU A 62 -11.26 -14.66 3.52
CA GLU A 62 -11.46 -13.68 4.60
C GLU A 62 -11.85 -12.30 4.05
N PHE A 63 -11.20 -11.85 2.98
CA PHE A 63 -11.51 -10.58 2.31
C PHE A 63 -12.93 -10.57 1.76
N ILE A 64 -13.36 -11.63 1.07
CA ILE A 64 -14.71 -11.78 0.53
C ILE A 64 -15.75 -11.76 1.67
N ASN A 65 -15.50 -12.50 2.75
CA ASN A 65 -16.40 -12.54 3.90
C ASN A 65 -16.50 -11.16 4.58
N ASN A 66 -15.38 -10.45 4.73
CA ASN A 66 -15.40 -9.09 5.26
C ASN A 66 -16.09 -8.11 4.30
N THR A 67 -15.98 -8.30 3.00
CA THR A 67 -16.70 -7.48 2.01
C THR A 67 -18.21 -7.64 2.18
N ARG A 68 -18.68 -8.88 2.35
CA ARG A 68 -20.12 -9.18 2.59
C ARG A 68 -20.62 -8.66 3.93
N THR A 69 -19.85 -8.86 5.00
CA THR A 69 -20.31 -8.60 6.38
C THR A 69 -20.05 -7.17 6.83
N ARG A 70 -19.05 -6.49 6.26
CA ARG A 70 -18.62 -5.13 6.65
C ARG A 70 -18.78 -4.10 5.54
N GLY A 71 -19.26 -4.49 4.36
CA GLY A 71 -19.49 -3.59 3.23
C GLY A 71 -18.20 -2.93 2.74
N LEU A 72 -17.10 -3.69 2.65
CA LEU A 72 -15.84 -3.15 2.13
C LEU A 72 -16.02 -2.75 0.68
N VAL A 73 -15.61 -1.52 0.33
CA VAL A 73 -15.62 -1.02 -1.03
C VAL A 73 -14.29 -0.35 -1.37
N PRO A 74 -13.88 -0.35 -2.65
CA PRO A 74 -12.74 0.43 -3.10
C PRO A 74 -12.89 1.90 -2.68
N SER A 75 -11.85 2.47 -2.06
CA SER A 75 -11.95 3.77 -1.39
C SER A 75 -11.03 4.84 -2.00
N ILE A 76 -9.84 4.46 -2.44
CA ILE A 76 -8.86 5.39 -3.02
C ILE A 76 -7.81 4.62 -3.81
N ILE A 77 -7.30 5.20 -4.89
CA ILE A 77 -6.08 4.75 -5.55
C ILE A 77 -4.92 5.61 -5.06
N VAL A 78 -3.81 4.97 -4.70
CA VAL A 78 -2.56 5.62 -4.32
C VAL A 78 -1.46 5.16 -5.28
N GLU A 79 -0.98 6.09 -6.09
CA GLU A 79 0.15 5.88 -6.99
C GLU A 79 1.37 6.63 -6.46
N TYR A 80 2.56 6.07 -6.63
CA TYR A 80 3.82 6.69 -6.21
C TYR A 80 5.01 5.99 -6.86
N HIS A 81 6.11 6.71 -6.98
CA HIS A 81 7.39 6.17 -7.40
C HIS A 81 8.21 5.75 -6.17
N ARG A 82 8.69 4.50 -6.14
CA ARG A 82 9.49 3.98 -5.05
C ARG A 82 10.89 3.61 -5.51
N ILE A 83 11.89 4.14 -4.81
CA ILE A 83 13.27 3.63 -4.83
C ILE A 83 13.49 2.88 -3.53
N ALA A 84 14.06 1.68 -3.60
CA ALA A 84 14.31 0.84 -2.43
C ALA A 84 15.78 0.37 -2.38
N PHE A 85 16.41 0.59 -1.23
CA PHE A 85 17.73 0.07 -0.89
C PHE A 85 17.59 -0.98 0.20
N THR A 86 18.38 -2.04 0.11
CA THR A 86 18.44 -3.10 1.12
C THR A 86 19.89 -3.31 1.55
N TYR A 87 20.10 -3.43 2.85
CA TYR A 87 21.38 -3.81 3.44
C TYR A 87 21.18 -5.16 4.16
N PRO A 88 21.47 -6.29 3.47
CA PRO A 88 21.08 -7.62 3.93
C PRO A 88 21.71 -8.03 5.25
N THR A 89 22.93 -7.57 5.54
CA THR A 89 23.69 -7.96 6.73
C THR A 89 22.98 -7.66 8.06
N SER A 90 22.04 -6.71 8.07
CA SER A 90 21.26 -6.36 9.27
C SER A 90 19.77 -6.13 8.97
N ASP A 91 19.26 -6.71 7.88
CA ASP A 91 17.85 -6.58 7.44
C ASP A 91 17.34 -5.13 7.37
N VAL A 92 18.21 -4.20 7.00
CA VAL A 92 17.81 -2.79 6.84
C VAL A 92 17.21 -2.59 5.46
N ARG A 93 16.05 -1.94 5.39
CA ARG A 93 15.42 -1.50 4.16
C ARG A 93 15.14 -0.01 4.24
N ILE A 94 15.59 0.72 3.24
CA ILE A 94 15.38 2.16 3.11
C ILE A 94 14.56 2.37 1.84
N THR A 95 13.47 3.12 1.92
CA THR A 95 12.68 3.47 0.73
C THR A 95 12.44 4.96 0.66
N PHE A 96 12.51 5.50 -0.55
CA PHE A 96 12.07 6.84 -0.89
C PHE A 96 10.83 6.73 -1.76
N ASP A 97 9.72 7.25 -1.28
CA ASP A 97 8.48 7.34 -2.04
C ASP A 97 8.23 8.80 -2.45
N SER A 98 8.02 9.01 -3.74
CA SER A 98 7.88 10.34 -4.36
C SER A 98 6.76 10.36 -5.39
N ASN A 99 6.35 11.55 -5.80
CA ASN A 99 5.24 11.75 -6.74
C ASN A 99 4.00 10.99 -6.27
N ILE A 100 3.61 11.22 -5.02
CA ILE A 100 2.47 10.53 -4.41
C ILE A 100 1.20 11.14 -4.98
N GLN A 101 0.41 10.33 -5.67
CA GLN A 101 -0.77 10.75 -6.39
C GLN A 101 -2.01 9.99 -5.89
N SER A 102 -3.10 10.73 -5.78
CA SER A 102 -4.43 10.23 -5.46
C SER A 102 -5.24 10.08 -6.75
N GLY A 103 -5.84 8.91 -6.97
CA GLY A 103 -6.81 8.71 -8.04
C GLY A 103 -8.15 9.39 -7.74
N LEU A 104 -8.68 10.14 -8.71
CA LEU A 104 -9.95 10.86 -8.58
C LEU A 104 -11.09 10.09 -9.25
N TYR A 105 -12.24 10.02 -8.58
CA TYR A 105 -13.53 9.51 -9.08
C TYR A 105 -13.61 8.06 -9.59
N ASN A 106 -12.48 7.41 -9.87
CA ASN A 106 -12.35 6.01 -10.30
C ASN A 106 -11.50 5.21 -9.29
N TYR A 107 -11.66 3.88 -9.32
CA TYR A 107 -10.96 2.90 -8.49
C TYR A 107 -10.28 1.80 -9.30
N ASP A 108 -10.42 1.81 -10.63
CA ASP A 108 -9.74 0.86 -11.51
C ASP A 108 -8.24 1.20 -11.60
N LEU A 109 -7.40 0.28 -11.10
CA LEU A 109 -5.94 0.36 -11.12
C LEU A 109 -5.37 0.31 -12.53
N PHE A 110 -6.17 -0.13 -13.51
CA PHE A 110 -5.74 -0.29 -14.90
C PHE A 110 -6.36 0.76 -15.83
N ASP A 111 -7.12 1.72 -15.30
CA ASP A 111 -7.53 2.88 -16.07
C ASP A 111 -6.37 3.88 -16.18
N SER A 112 -5.62 3.77 -17.27
CA SER A 112 -4.53 4.70 -17.62
C SER A 112 -4.97 6.15 -17.82
N LYS A 113 -6.27 6.41 -18.01
CA LYS A 113 -6.83 7.75 -18.24
C LYS A 113 -7.43 8.38 -16.97
N MET A 114 -7.38 7.67 -15.84
CA MET A 114 -7.91 8.18 -14.58
C MET A 114 -7.23 9.52 -14.21
N PRO A 115 -8.00 10.58 -13.91
CA PRO A 115 -7.43 11.82 -13.39
C PRO A 115 -6.74 11.59 -12.04
N LYS A 116 -5.56 12.17 -11.88
CA LYS A 116 -4.73 12.04 -10.67
C LYS A 116 -4.47 13.41 -10.05
N TYR A 117 -4.33 13.45 -8.74
CA TYR A 117 -3.97 14.64 -7.98
C TYR A 117 -2.72 14.37 -7.14
N THR A 118 -1.67 15.17 -7.34
CA THR A 118 -0.44 15.09 -6.55
C THR A 118 -0.68 15.61 -5.14
N VAL A 119 -0.34 14.80 -4.13
CA VAL A 119 -0.60 15.11 -2.71
C VAL A 119 0.64 15.38 -1.88
N ASP A 120 1.83 15.04 -2.39
CA ASP A 120 3.08 15.44 -1.78
C ASP A 120 3.38 16.92 -2.06
N GLU A 121 4.01 17.57 -1.09
CA GLU A 121 4.51 18.92 -1.27
C GLU A 121 5.70 18.90 -2.24
N GLU A 122 5.80 19.93 -3.08
CA GLU A 122 6.89 20.04 -4.05
C GLU A 122 8.25 19.98 -3.37
N GLY A 123 9.13 19.10 -3.88
CA GLY A 123 10.46 18.88 -3.32
C GLY A 123 10.50 18.00 -2.05
N LYS A 124 9.37 17.51 -1.55
CA LYS A 124 9.33 16.55 -0.42
C LYS A 124 9.11 15.11 -0.90
N GLN A 125 9.64 14.17 -0.13
CA GLN A 125 9.49 12.73 -0.36
C GLN A 125 9.33 12.02 0.99
N VAL A 126 8.74 10.83 0.96
CA VAL A 126 8.60 9.99 2.17
C VAL A 126 9.79 9.04 2.25
N LEU A 127 10.67 9.30 3.21
CA LEU A 127 11.75 8.41 3.60
C LEU A 127 11.22 7.42 4.67
N GLU A 128 11.24 6.13 4.37
CA GLU A 128 10.94 5.07 5.33
C GLU A 128 12.20 4.21 5.56
N VAL A 129 12.60 4.07 6.83
CA VAL A 129 13.73 3.24 7.24
C VAL A 129 13.19 2.13 8.14
N LYS A 130 13.38 0.88 7.73
CA LYS A 130 12.97 -0.33 8.43
C LYS A 130 14.19 -1.15 8.80
N TYR A 131 14.26 -1.61 10.04
CA TYR A 131 15.31 -2.48 10.56
C TYR A 131 14.75 -3.25 11.76
N ASN A 132 15.34 -4.41 12.06
CA ASN A 132 14.87 -5.27 13.15
C ASN A 132 15.38 -4.78 14.52
N GLU A 133 16.68 -4.98 14.79
CA GLU A 133 17.26 -4.70 16.10
C GLU A 133 18.15 -3.45 16.09
N VAL A 134 19.03 -3.33 15.09
CA VAL A 134 20.03 -2.26 15.04
C VAL A 134 20.11 -1.67 13.64
N LEU A 135 20.13 -0.34 13.57
CA LEU A 135 20.51 0.41 12.37
C LEU A 135 22.03 0.62 12.38
N PRO A 136 22.79 0.08 11.41
CA PRO A 136 24.24 0.25 11.36
C PRO A 136 24.64 1.73 11.40
N LEU A 137 25.67 2.05 12.20
CA LEU A 137 26.06 3.43 12.47
C LEU A 137 26.38 4.22 11.19
N HIS A 138 27.02 3.60 10.20
CA HIS A 138 27.31 4.27 8.93
C HIS A 138 26.03 4.65 8.15
N ILE A 139 24.98 3.81 8.21
CA ILE A 139 23.68 4.13 7.61
C ILE A 139 22.99 5.23 8.42
N ALA A 140 23.00 5.13 9.74
CA ALA A 140 22.42 6.15 10.62
C ALA A 140 23.05 7.53 10.39
N ASN A 141 24.38 7.58 10.24
CA ASN A 141 25.11 8.82 9.96
C ASN A 141 24.68 9.42 8.60
N LEU A 142 24.60 8.61 7.54
CA LEU A 142 24.13 9.09 6.24
C LEU A 142 22.71 9.64 6.29
N LEU A 143 21.82 9.01 7.07
CA LEU A 143 20.43 9.46 7.21
C LEU A 143 20.30 10.74 8.03
N ASN A 144 21.20 10.98 9.00
CA ASN A 144 21.20 12.19 9.82
C ASN A 144 21.51 13.46 9.00
N ASP A 145 22.28 13.32 7.91
CA ASP A 145 22.60 14.43 7.01
C ASP A 145 21.43 14.80 6.08
N ILE A 146 20.37 13.99 6.03
CA ILE A 146 19.19 14.24 5.20
C ILE A 146 18.23 15.18 5.96
N PRO A 147 17.95 16.39 5.44
CA PRO A 147 16.93 17.25 6.01
C PRO A 147 15.57 16.53 6.01
N SER A 148 15.08 16.16 7.19
CA SER A 148 13.86 15.37 7.32
C SER A 148 13.10 15.71 8.60
N SER A 149 11.77 15.59 8.53
CA SER A 149 10.88 15.63 9.70
C SER A 149 10.38 14.22 9.99
N ARG A 150 10.43 13.80 11.26
CA ARG A 150 9.91 12.50 11.66
C ARG A 150 8.41 12.59 11.88
N GLU A 151 7.65 11.93 11.01
CA GLU A 151 6.20 11.98 11.02
C GLU A 151 5.55 10.60 10.85
N ALA A 152 4.32 10.45 11.36
CA ALA A 152 3.49 9.29 11.10
C ALA A 152 2.79 9.46 9.75
N VAL A 153 3.42 8.98 8.67
CA VAL A 153 2.90 9.14 7.31
C VAL A 153 2.04 7.93 6.90
N SER A 154 0.80 8.20 6.48
CA SER A 154 -0.09 7.22 5.84
C SER A 154 -0.53 7.75 4.48
N LYS A 155 -0.01 7.16 3.39
CA LYS A 155 -0.37 7.58 2.02
C LYS A 155 -1.87 7.46 1.76
N PHE A 156 -2.50 6.40 2.27
CA PHE A 156 -3.95 6.23 2.24
C PHE A 156 -4.66 7.43 2.89
N ALA A 157 -4.26 7.80 4.12
CA ALA A 157 -4.92 8.88 4.85
C ALA A 157 -4.70 10.25 4.16
N ILE A 158 -3.52 10.48 3.58
CA ILE A 158 -3.22 11.71 2.82
C ILE A 158 -4.08 11.77 1.56
N CYS A 159 -4.07 10.73 0.72
CA CYS A 159 -4.86 10.70 -0.51
C CYS A 159 -6.37 10.78 -0.23
N ARG A 160 -6.85 10.19 0.88
CA ARG A 160 -8.27 10.20 1.24
C ARG A 160 -8.79 11.58 1.62
N LYS A 161 -7.93 12.50 2.10
CA LYS A 161 -8.32 13.90 2.43
C LYS A 161 -8.68 14.75 1.20
N ILE A 162 -8.32 14.31 0.00
CA ILE A 162 -8.60 15.02 -1.26
C ILE A 162 -10.03 14.77 -1.75
N LYS A 163 -10.69 13.69 -1.28
CA LYS A 163 -12.08 13.35 -1.60
C LYS A 163 -13.02 13.73 -0.48
#